data_AF-A0A7X9BC39-F1
#
_entry.id   AF-A0A7X9BC39-F1
#
_cell.length_a   1.000
_cell.length_b   1.000
_cell.length_c   1.000
_cell.angle_alpha   90.00
_cell.angle_beta   90.00
_cell.angle_gamma   90.00
#
_symmetry.space_group_name_H-M   'P 1'
#
loop_
_entity.id
_entity.type
_entity.pdbx_description
1 polymer ?
#
loop_
_entity_poly.entity_id
_entity_poly.type
_entity_poly.pdbx_seq_one_letter_code
_entity_poly.pdbx_strand_id
1 'polypeptide(L)'
;MAVVSMSYLLEAGVHFGHQTKRWNPKMKEYIFNSRDDIYIIDLEKTQKLLEEAYEAIKTIATNGGKFLFVGTKKQSGEVAIEEATRSNSYYITERWLGGTLTNFTYIRRRVKRLDEIEEMEKSGKFEVLPKKEVIKIKKEYEKLNRLFAGIRGMDKRPQALIIVDPKKEYNAIKEARKLRIPVFGIVDTNGDPDDVDHVIPGNDDAVRSIKVLLGVLANAICEATNLEMVDYLTEDDKNKINKNESMEELIKEEHISEEVKKEKDSDVYTVTDFVDEDTDKKIAKKEAPKEEIKVVEKDKKEEIKETKKEIKKEEVKENLSDKTLVELKAIAKERGLKGYSSLRKDDLLKLLK
;
A
#
# COMPACT_ATOMS: atom_id res chain seq x y z
N MET A 1 2.36 -17.71 1.84
CA MET A 1 3.63 -16.95 1.77
C MET A 1 3.66 -15.99 2.94
N ALA A 2 4.75 -15.88 3.68
CA ALA A 2 4.79 -14.95 4.82
C ALA A 2 4.82 -13.50 4.33
N VAL A 3 3.78 -12.73 4.66
CA VAL A 3 3.59 -11.36 4.16
C VAL A 3 4.18 -10.32 5.12
N VAL A 4 4.24 -10.63 6.41
CA VAL A 4 4.76 -9.74 7.46
C VAL A 4 5.52 -10.55 8.51
N SER A 5 6.60 -9.97 9.04
CA SER A 5 7.30 -10.55 10.18
C SER A 5 6.51 -10.37 11.48
N MET A 6 6.51 -11.39 12.32
CA MET A 6 6.03 -11.31 13.71
C MET A 6 6.73 -10.19 14.50
N SER A 7 8.04 -10.00 14.26
CA SER A 7 8.83 -8.95 14.92
C SER A 7 8.34 -7.55 14.54
N TYR A 8 7.98 -7.34 13.26
CA TYR A 8 7.43 -6.06 12.79
C TYR A 8 6.05 -5.78 13.41
N LEU A 9 5.16 -6.78 13.51
CA LEU A 9 3.86 -6.63 14.17
C LEU A 9 4.02 -6.28 15.66
N LEU A 10 5.00 -6.91 16.32
CA LEU A 10 5.31 -6.63 17.72
C LEU A 10 5.84 -5.19 17.91
N GLU A 11 6.83 -4.78 17.10
CA GLU A 11 7.43 -3.44 17.15
C GLU A 11 6.43 -2.33 16.84
N ALA A 12 5.52 -2.57 15.88
CA ALA A 12 4.46 -1.63 15.52
C ALA A 12 3.37 -1.51 16.60
N GLY A 13 3.34 -2.42 17.57
CA GLY A 13 2.37 -2.41 18.66
C GLY A 13 0.98 -2.95 18.28
N VAL A 14 0.91 -3.87 17.31
CA VAL A 14 -0.34 -4.48 16.82
C VAL A 14 -1.01 -5.33 17.91
N HIS A 15 -0.23 -5.92 18.79
CA HIS A 15 -0.67 -6.81 19.87
C HIS A 15 -1.42 -6.11 21.01
N PHE A 16 -1.35 -4.77 21.10
CA PHE A 16 -2.06 -4.04 22.16
C PHE A 16 -3.53 -3.88 21.80
N GLY A 17 -4.42 -4.37 22.67
CA GLY A 17 -5.85 -4.10 22.58
C GLY A 17 -6.32 -2.99 23.52
N HIS A 18 -7.62 -2.97 23.78
CA HIS A 18 -8.27 -2.08 24.72
C HIS A 18 -8.26 -2.64 26.17
N GLN A 19 -8.73 -1.80 27.09
CA GLN A 19 -8.96 -2.17 28.49
C GLN A 19 -9.94 -3.34 28.62
N THR A 20 -9.71 -4.20 29.63
CA THR A 20 -10.52 -5.40 29.91
C THR A 20 -12.02 -5.13 30.05
N LYS A 21 -12.41 -3.92 30.50
CA LYS A 21 -13.82 -3.51 30.67
C LYS A 21 -14.55 -3.21 29.37
N ARG A 22 -13.84 -2.98 28.26
CA ARG A 22 -14.41 -2.51 26.98
C ARG A 22 -14.45 -3.59 25.90
N TRP A 23 -14.09 -4.82 26.24
CA TRP A 23 -13.96 -5.89 25.27
C TRP A 23 -15.30 -6.49 24.82
N ASN A 24 -15.29 -7.08 23.64
CA ASN A 24 -16.38 -7.88 23.11
C ASN A 24 -16.10 -9.37 23.38
N PRO A 25 -17.00 -10.12 24.04
CA PRO A 25 -16.82 -11.54 24.31
C PRO A 25 -16.53 -12.42 23.07
N LYS A 26 -17.01 -12.02 21.88
CA LYS A 26 -16.73 -12.75 20.64
C LYS A 26 -15.25 -12.67 20.23
N MET A 27 -14.55 -11.61 20.61
CA MET A 27 -13.11 -11.45 20.35
C MET A 27 -12.25 -12.38 21.22
N LYS A 28 -12.84 -13.18 22.12
CA LYS A 28 -12.11 -14.11 23.01
C LYS A 28 -11.16 -15.03 22.25
N GLU A 29 -11.53 -15.47 21.05
CA GLU A 29 -10.68 -16.36 20.26
C GLU A 29 -9.41 -15.67 19.73
N TYR A 30 -9.41 -14.35 19.56
CA TYR A 30 -8.26 -13.59 19.06
C TYR A 30 -7.41 -12.97 20.18
N ILE A 31 -7.84 -13.10 21.44
CA ILE A 31 -7.14 -12.57 22.61
C ILE A 31 -6.23 -13.67 23.17
N PHE A 32 -4.95 -13.35 23.35
CA PHE A 32 -3.96 -14.24 23.94
C PHE A 32 -4.03 -14.24 25.46
N ASN A 33 -3.87 -13.08 26.09
CA ASN A 33 -3.91 -12.90 27.54
C ASN A 33 -4.23 -11.44 27.91
N SER A 34 -4.40 -11.13 29.19
CA SER A 34 -4.48 -9.75 29.70
C SER A 34 -3.27 -9.43 30.57
N ARG A 35 -2.71 -8.23 30.43
CA ARG A 35 -1.64 -7.68 31.26
C ARG A 35 -1.95 -6.24 31.60
N ASP A 36 -1.79 -5.86 32.88
CA ASP A 36 -2.03 -4.48 33.35
C ASP A 36 -3.39 -3.92 32.90
N ASP A 37 -4.45 -4.73 33.01
CA ASP A 37 -5.83 -4.44 32.58
C ASP A 37 -6.01 -4.15 31.07
N ILE A 38 -5.03 -4.48 30.23
CA ILE A 38 -5.09 -4.38 28.78
C ILE A 38 -5.09 -5.79 28.18
N TYR A 39 -5.98 -6.05 27.22
CA TYR A 39 -5.94 -7.29 26.47
C TYR A 39 -4.82 -7.29 25.43
N ILE A 40 -4.14 -8.42 25.30
CA ILE A 40 -3.10 -8.68 24.31
C ILE A 40 -3.71 -9.57 23.24
N ILE A 41 -3.62 -9.11 21.99
CA ILE A 41 -4.10 -9.83 20.80
C ILE A 41 -3.06 -10.88 20.42
N ASP A 42 -3.53 -12.05 20.00
CA ASP A 42 -2.70 -13.16 19.53
C ASP A 42 -2.18 -12.86 18.11
N LEU A 43 -0.89 -12.50 18.02
CA LEU A 43 -0.27 -12.16 16.76
C LEU A 43 -0.10 -13.35 15.81
N GLU A 44 -0.06 -14.60 16.30
CA GLU A 44 0.02 -15.77 15.43
C GLU A 44 -1.28 -15.91 14.62
N LYS A 45 -2.42 -15.67 15.28
CA LYS A 45 -3.72 -15.63 14.63
C LYS A 45 -3.85 -14.43 13.70
N THR A 46 -3.37 -13.26 14.13
CA THR A 46 -3.31 -12.07 13.27
C THR A 46 -2.53 -12.36 11.98
N GLN A 47 -1.36 -13.00 12.09
CA GLN A 47 -0.54 -13.31 10.92
C GLN A 47 -1.27 -14.24 9.94
N LYS A 48 -1.85 -15.33 10.44
CA LYS A 48 -2.61 -16.29 9.61
C LYS A 48 -3.77 -15.62 8.87
N LEU A 49 -4.60 -14.86 9.60
CA LEU A 49 -5.75 -14.16 9.01
C LEU A 49 -5.34 -13.04 8.05
N LEU A 50 -4.21 -12.39 8.32
CA LEU A 50 -3.66 -11.38 7.43
C LEU A 50 -3.17 -11.99 6.11
N GLU A 51 -2.58 -13.19 6.15
CA GLU A 51 -2.19 -13.95 4.96
C GLU A 51 -3.44 -14.36 4.13
N GLU A 52 -4.49 -14.87 4.78
CA GLU A 52 -5.77 -15.17 4.10
C GLU A 52 -6.41 -13.92 3.47
N ALA A 53 -6.42 -12.80 4.19
CA ALA A 53 -6.91 -11.53 3.68
C ALA A 53 -6.08 -11.02 2.49
N TYR A 54 -4.76 -11.19 2.56
CA TYR A 54 -3.83 -10.79 1.50
C TYR A 54 -4.10 -11.54 0.20
N GLU A 55 -4.28 -12.86 0.26
CA GLU A 55 -4.58 -13.69 -0.92
C GLU A 55 -5.94 -13.34 -1.55
N ALA A 56 -6.96 -13.09 -0.70
CA ALA A 56 -8.28 -12.67 -1.17
C ALA A 56 -8.23 -11.29 -1.86
N ILE A 57 -7.53 -10.32 -1.29
CA ILE A 57 -7.34 -8.99 -1.91
C ILE A 57 -6.58 -9.12 -3.22
N LYS A 58 -5.49 -9.89 -3.24
CA LYS A 58 -4.70 -10.14 -4.46
C LYS A 58 -5.57 -10.70 -5.58
N THR A 59 -6.41 -11.69 -5.28
CA THR A 59 -7.35 -12.28 -6.24
C THR A 59 -8.33 -11.25 -6.79
N ILE A 60 -8.91 -10.40 -5.94
CA ILE A 60 -9.82 -9.32 -6.37
C ILE A 60 -9.09 -8.30 -7.23
N ALA A 61 -7.83 -7.97 -6.89
CA ALA A 61 -7.01 -7.00 -7.60
C ALA A 61 -6.59 -7.53 -8.99
N THR A 62 -6.20 -8.80 -9.11
CA THR A 62 -5.89 -9.45 -10.40
C THR A 62 -7.10 -9.44 -11.35
N ASN A 63 -8.31 -9.54 -10.81
CA ASN A 63 -9.56 -9.42 -11.58
C ASN A 63 -9.89 -7.96 -11.98
N GLY A 64 -9.01 -6.99 -11.69
CA GLY A 64 -9.21 -5.58 -11.98
C GLY A 64 -10.19 -4.88 -11.03
N GLY A 65 -10.44 -5.47 -9.85
CA GLY A 65 -11.26 -4.87 -8.81
C GLY A 65 -10.65 -3.59 -8.23
N LYS A 66 -11.52 -2.67 -7.80
CA LYS A 66 -11.16 -1.44 -7.11
C LYS A 66 -11.47 -1.55 -5.63
N PHE A 67 -10.58 -0.99 -4.82
CA PHE A 67 -10.66 -1.03 -3.36
C PHE A 67 -11.00 0.34 -2.82
N LEU A 68 -11.70 0.36 -1.69
CA LEU A 68 -12.00 1.57 -0.95
C LEU A 68 -11.52 1.42 0.49
N PHE A 69 -10.53 2.22 0.87
CA PHE A 69 -10.00 2.33 2.21
C PHE A 69 -10.90 3.28 3.02
N VAL A 70 -11.38 2.83 4.18
CA VAL A 70 -12.27 3.61 5.05
C VAL A 70 -11.66 3.67 6.44
N GLY A 71 -11.42 4.87 6.93
CA GLY A 71 -10.93 5.06 8.28
C GLY A 71 -11.13 6.48 8.76
N THR A 72 -12.17 6.72 9.58
CA THR A 72 -12.48 8.07 10.09
C THR A 72 -11.86 8.39 11.44
N LYS A 73 -11.04 7.49 11.99
CA LYS A 73 -10.18 7.83 13.13
C LYS A 73 -9.10 8.81 12.68
N LYS A 74 -8.69 9.69 13.59
CA LYS A 74 -7.61 10.65 13.31
C LYS A 74 -6.30 9.90 13.01
N GLN A 75 -6.10 8.77 13.68
CA GLN A 75 -4.92 7.92 13.56
C GLN A 75 -4.89 7.12 12.26
N SER A 76 -6.05 6.81 11.68
CA SER A 76 -6.16 6.07 10.41
C SER A 76 -6.19 6.96 9.19
N GLY A 77 -6.63 8.22 9.32
CA GLY A 77 -6.92 9.10 8.18
C GLY A 77 -5.72 9.28 7.24
N GLU A 78 -4.60 9.80 7.76
CA GLU A 78 -3.41 10.06 6.94
C GLU A 78 -2.84 8.77 6.31
N VAL A 79 -2.80 7.69 7.09
CA VAL A 79 -2.32 6.38 6.64
C VAL A 79 -3.19 5.83 5.50
N ALA A 80 -4.51 5.91 5.62
CA ALA A 80 -5.43 5.46 4.58
C ALA A 80 -5.26 6.23 3.28
N ILE A 81 -4.93 7.53 3.34
CA ILE A 81 -4.65 8.35 2.14
C ILE A 81 -3.34 7.89 1.49
N GLU A 82 -2.28 7.73 2.28
CA GLU A 82 -0.96 7.31 1.82
C GLU A 82 -1.06 5.95 1.10
N GLU A 83 -1.64 4.94 1.76
CA GLU A 83 -1.72 3.57 1.24
C GLU A 83 -2.71 3.42 0.07
N ALA A 84 -3.84 4.14 0.11
CA ALA A 84 -4.78 4.14 -1.02
C ALA A 84 -4.18 4.82 -2.25
N THR A 85 -3.47 5.94 -2.08
CA THR A 85 -2.82 6.63 -3.20
C THR A 85 -1.72 5.76 -3.81
N ARG A 86 -0.91 5.10 -2.95
CA ARG A 86 0.15 4.18 -3.37
C ARG A 86 -0.39 2.99 -4.18
N SER A 87 -1.51 2.43 -3.75
CA SER A 87 -2.16 1.28 -4.41
C SER A 87 -3.15 1.64 -5.51
N ASN A 88 -3.19 2.92 -5.94
CA ASN A 88 -4.17 3.43 -6.92
C ASN A 88 -5.63 3.05 -6.60
N SER A 89 -5.93 3.09 -5.31
CA SER A 89 -7.22 2.79 -4.70
C SER A 89 -7.88 4.07 -4.16
N TYR A 90 -9.14 3.96 -3.77
CA TYR A 90 -9.91 5.08 -3.26
C TYR A 90 -9.89 5.12 -1.74
N TYR A 91 -10.19 6.28 -1.15
CA TYR A 91 -10.23 6.42 0.31
C TYR A 91 -11.38 7.31 0.81
N ILE A 92 -11.81 7.08 2.05
CA ILE A 92 -12.67 7.96 2.84
C ILE A 92 -12.08 8.07 4.23
N THR A 93 -11.64 9.28 4.58
CA THR A 93 -11.03 9.61 5.88
C THR A 93 -11.90 10.49 6.76
N GLU A 94 -12.81 11.22 6.15
CA GLU A 94 -13.80 12.01 6.85
C GLU A 94 -15.04 11.17 7.08
N ARG A 95 -16.03 11.74 7.76
CA ARG A 95 -17.27 11.03 8.11
C ARG A 95 -17.92 10.30 6.92
N TRP A 96 -18.22 9.02 7.11
CA TRP A 96 -19.08 8.25 6.20
C TRP A 96 -20.46 8.89 6.05
N LEU A 97 -20.82 9.23 4.81
CA LEU A 97 -22.17 9.70 4.50
C LEU A 97 -23.06 8.48 4.21
N GLY A 98 -24.19 8.38 4.91
CA GLY A 98 -25.17 7.34 4.60
C GLY A 98 -25.64 7.44 3.15
N GLY A 99 -25.65 6.32 2.45
CA GLY A 99 -25.93 6.27 1.01
C GLY A 99 -24.69 6.33 0.13
N THR A 100 -23.47 6.30 0.68
CA THR A 100 -22.23 6.39 -0.12
C THR A 100 -22.15 5.29 -1.17
N LEU A 101 -22.50 4.05 -0.81
CA LEU A 101 -22.48 2.90 -1.73
C LEU A 101 -23.88 2.58 -2.27
N THR A 102 -24.88 2.64 -1.40
CA THR A 102 -26.27 2.28 -1.74
C THR A 102 -26.94 3.31 -2.65
N ASN A 103 -26.66 4.61 -2.45
CA ASN A 103 -27.12 5.71 -3.30
C ASN A 103 -25.95 6.34 -4.09
N PHE A 104 -25.12 5.49 -4.68
CA PHE A 104 -23.91 5.89 -5.42
C PHE A 104 -24.19 6.93 -6.52
N THR A 105 -25.33 6.84 -7.21
CA THR A 105 -25.72 7.79 -8.27
C THR A 105 -25.82 9.23 -7.74
N TYR A 106 -26.38 9.42 -6.54
CA TYR A 106 -26.48 10.74 -5.93
C TYR A 106 -25.12 11.27 -5.48
N ILE A 107 -24.29 10.39 -4.90
CA ILE A 107 -22.93 10.72 -4.46
C ILE A 107 -22.09 11.17 -5.64
N ARG A 108 -22.18 10.45 -6.77
CA ARG A 108 -21.51 10.84 -8.01
C ARG A 108 -21.97 12.19 -8.55
N ARG A 109 -23.24 12.55 -8.40
CA ARG A 109 -23.72 13.91 -8.73
C ARG A 109 -23.07 14.97 -7.84
N ARG A 110 -22.81 14.67 -6.56
CA ARG A 110 -22.10 15.59 -5.65
C ARG A 110 -20.61 15.68 -5.98
N VAL A 111 -19.98 14.59 -6.43
CA VAL A 111 -18.61 14.60 -6.97
C VAL A 111 -18.54 15.43 -8.25
N LYS A 112 -19.46 15.22 -9.20
CA LYS A 112 -19.53 16.04 -10.41
C LYS A 112 -19.72 17.53 -10.10
N ARG A 113 -20.51 17.86 -9.08
CA ARG A 113 -20.65 19.24 -8.59
C ARG A 113 -19.32 19.82 -8.09
N LEU A 114 -18.45 19.01 -7.48
CA LEU A 114 -17.10 19.44 -7.09
C LEU A 114 -16.29 19.83 -8.33
N ASP A 115 -16.29 18.98 -9.37
CA ASP A 115 -15.58 19.23 -10.63
C ASP A 115 -16.11 20.50 -11.33
N GLU A 116 -17.43 20.68 -11.40
CA GLU A 116 -18.07 21.88 -11.96
C GLU A 116 -17.62 23.15 -11.23
N ILE A 117 -17.45 23.11 -9.91
CA ILE A 117 -17.00 24.27 -9.15
C ILE A 117 -15.55 24.63 -9.49
N GLU A 118 -14.67 23.64 -9.65
CA GLU A 118 -13.30 23.90 -10.10
C GLU A 118 -13.23 24.43 -11.54
N GLU A 119 -14.08 23.92 -12.44
CA GLU A 119 -14.19 24.44 -13.80
C GLU A 119 -14.71 25.89 -13.82
N MET A 120 -15.65 26.24 -12.94
CA MET A 120 -16.11 27.63 -12.79
C MET A 120 -14.99 28.55 -12.29
N GLU A 121 -14.14 28.09 -11.39
CA GLU A 121 -12.99 28.85 -10.92
C GLU A 121 -11.93 29.02 -12.04
N LYS A 122 -11.59 27.94 -12.75
CA LYS A 122 -10.64 27.96 -13.88
C LYS A 122 -11.10 28.83 -15.05
N SER A 123 -12.41 28.87 -15.31
CA SER A 123 -13.00 29.68 -16.39
C SER A 123 -13.19 31.16 -16.02
N GLY A 124 -12.81 31.60 -14.83
CA GLY A 124 -12.92 33.00 -14.39
C GLY A 124 -14.35 33.45 -14.07
N LYS A 125 -15.34 32.54 -14.02
CA LYS A 125 -16.75 32.88 -13.73
C LYS A 125 -16.93 33.52 -12.35
N PHE A 126 -16.02 33.27 -11.41
CA PHE A 126 -16.07 33.86 -10.07
C PHE A 126 -15.91 35.39 -10.08
N GLU A 127 -15.26 35.96 -11.09
CA GLU A 127 -15.05 37.41 -11.18
C GLU A 127 -16.34 38.17 -11.53
N VAL A 128 -17.24 37.51 -12.27
CA VAL A 128 -18.54 38.06 -12.69
C VAL A 128 -19.57 37.99 -11.56
N LEU A 129 -19.39 37.06 -10.62
CA LEU A 129 -20.35 36.81 -9.54
C LEU A 129 -20.16 37.77 -8.35
N PRO A 130 -21.24 38.09 -7.61
CA PRO A 130 -21.13 38.84 -6.37
C PRO A 130 -20.23 38.12 -5.36
N LYS A 131 -19.36 38.87 -4.66
CA LYS A 131 -18.42 38.32 -3.66
C LYS A 131 -19.11 37.43 -2.60
N LYS A 132 -20.35 37.74 -2.22
CA LYS A 132 -21.13 36.93 -1.27
C LYS A 132 -21.45 35.53 -1.81
N GLU A 133 -21.72 35.41 -3.11
CA GLU A 133 -22.00 34.13 -3.76
C GLU A 133 -20.72 33.32 -3.95
N VAL A 134 -19.63 33.98 -4.36
CA VAL A 134 -18.31 33.36 -4.46
C VAL A 134 -17.90 32.72 -3.13
N ILE A 135 -18.10 33.41 -2.01
CA ILE A 135 -17.81 32.86 -0.67
C ILE A 135 -18.66 31.61 -0.37
N LYS A 136 -19.96 31.61 -0.75
CA LYS A 136 -20.82 30.44 -0.56
C LYS A 136 -20.35 29.25 -1.40
N ILE A 137 -19.98 29.49 -2.66
CA ILE A 137 -19.46 28.46 -3.56
C ILE A 137 -18.13 27.91 -3.05
N LYS A 138 -17.21 28.76 -2.58
CA LYS A 138 -15.94 28.31 -1.98
C LYS A 138 -16.15 27.46 -0.73
N LYS A 139 -17.09 27.84 0.15
CA LYS A 139 -17.46 27.01 1.30
C LYS A 139 -18.10 25.68 0.88
N GLU A 140 -18.90 25.66 -0.18
CA GLU A 140 -19.43 24.42 -0.75
C GLU A 140 -18.30 23.54 -1.28
N TYR A 141 -17.35 24.12 -2.03
CA TYR A 141 -16.16 23.43 -2.53
C TYR A 141 -15.33 22.82 -1.41
N GLU A 142 -14.96 23.59 -0.39
CA GLU A 142 -14.16 23.10 0.75
C GLU A 142 -14.84 21.90 1.43
N LYS A 143 -16.16 21.99 1.64
CA LYS A 143 -16.94 20.90 2.24
C LYS A 143 -16.97 19.66 1.35
N LEU A 144 -17.19 19.84 0.04
CA LEU A 144 -17.25 18.73 -0.92
C LEU A 144 -15.87 18.09 -1.09
N ASN A 145 -14.82 18.88 -1.25
CA ASN A 145 -13.44 18.41 -1.42
C ASN A 145 -13.01 17.59 -0.20
N ARG A 146 -13.27 18.12 1.01
CA ARG A 146 -12.96 17.41 2.25
C ARG A 146 -13.62 16.03 2.32
N LEU A 147 -14.88 15.90 1.92
CA LEU A 147 -15.63 14.64 2.02
C LEU A 147 -15.37 13.67 0.86
N PHE A 148 -15.17 14.19 -0.35
CA PHE A 148 -15.21 13.39 -1.58
C PHE A 148 -13.89 13.33 -2.35
N ALA A 149 -12.81 13.97 -1.87
CA ALA A 149 -11.51 13.94 -2.55
C ALA A 149 -11.06 12.51 -2.88
N GLY A 150 -11.15 11.58 -1.92
CA GLY A 150 -10.68 10.20 -2.11
C GLY A 150 -11.57 9.31 -2.96
N ILE A 151 -12.80 9.72 -3.29
CA ILE A 151 -13.70 8.99 -4.21
C ILE A 151 -13.92 9.73 -5.53
N ARG A 152 -13.17 10.81 -5.79
CA ARG A 152 -13.37 11.66 -6.96
C ARG A 152 -13.21 10.91 -8.28
N GLY A 153 -12.20 10.06 -8.37
CA GLY A 153 -11.93 9.22 -9.55
C GLY A 153 -12.74 7.93 -9.61
N MET A 154 -13.75 7.75 -8.74
CA MET A 154 -14.49 6.49 -8.61
C MET A 154 -15.68 6.45 -9.55
N ASP A 155 -15.55 5.65 -10.62
CA ASP A 155 -16.61 5.52 -11.61
C ASP A 155 -17.58 4.36 -11.38
N LYS A 156 -17.14 3.35 -10.66
CA LYS A 156 -17.93 2.16 -10.31
C LYS A 156 -17.80 1.95 -8.81
N ARG A 157 -18.77 1.22 -8.24
CA ARG A 157 -18.68 0.81 -6.84
C ARG A 157 -17.41 -0.02 -6.63
N PRO A 158 -16.76 0.06 -5.45
CA PRO A 158 -15.63 -0.78 -5.13
C PRO A 158 -16.05 -2.25 -5.07
N GLN A 159 -15.11 -3.14 -5.36
CA GLN A 159 -15.26 -4.60 -5.27
C GLN A 159 -14.92 -5.10 -3.86
N ALA A 160 -14.18 -4.34 -3.07
CA ALA A 160 -13.87 -4.65 -1.68
C ALA A 160 -13.67 -3.37 -0.85
N LEU A 161 -13.96 -3.47 0.45
CA LEU A 161 -13.72 -2.42 1.42
C LEU A 161 -12.64 -2.84 2.40
N ILE A 162 -11.72 -1.94 2.68
CA ILE A 162 -10.70 -2.11 3.73
C ILE A 162 -11.03 -1.09 4.82
N ILE A 163 -11.40 -1.56 6.01
CA ILE A 163 -11.97 -0.74 7.08
C ILE A 163 -11.07 -0.77 8.31
N VAL A 164 -10.84 0.41 8.89
CA VAL A 164 -10.23 0.55 10.22
C VAL A 164 -11.33 0.83 11.23
N ASP A 165 -11.42 0.01 12.29
CA ASP A 165 -12.45 0.08 13.33
C ASP A 165 -13.89 -0.13 12.82
N PRO A 166 -14.36 -1.39 12.75
CA PRO A 166 -15.73 -1.72 12.38
C PRO A 166 -16.80 -1.04 13.25
N LYS A 167 -16.51 -0.82 14.53
CA LYS A 167 -17.46 -0.23 15.47
C LYS A 167 -17.75 1.22 15.12
N LYS A 168 -16.74 1.96 14.66
CA LYS A 168 -16.90 3.34 14.20
C LYS A 168 -17.47 3.41 12.79
N GLU A 169 -17.08 2.51 11.90
CA GLU A 169 -17.50 2.49 10.48
C GLU A 169 -18.71 1.59 10.19
N TYR A 170 -19.54 1.33 11.20
CA TYR A 170 -20.70 0.45 11.10
C TYR A 170 -21.68 0.78 9.95
N ASN A 171 -21.82 2.06 9.60
CA ASN A 171 -22.66 2.47 8.46
C ASN A 171 -22.09 2.01 7.13
N ALA A 172 -20.77 2.05 6.96
CA ALA A 172 -20.10 1.56 5.76
C ALA A 172 -20.30 0.06 5.61
N ILE A 173 -20.10 -0.69 6.70
CA ILE A 173 -20.29 -2.15 6.76
C ILE A 173 -21.73 -2.54 6.43
N LYS A 174 -22.71 -1.82 6.98
CA LYS A 174 -24.12 -2.06 6.68
C LYS A 174 -24.46 -1.89 5.21
N GLU A 175 -23.91 -0.86 4.57
CA GLU A 175 -24.11 -0.63 3.14
C GLU A 175 -23.39 -1.67 2.29
N ALA A 176 -22.16 -2.04 2.66
CA ALA A 176 -21.37 -3.09 2.03
C ALA A 176 -22.11 -4.43 2.02
N ARG A 177 -22.61 -4.85 3.18
CA ARG A 177 -23.33 -6.11 3.37
C ARG A 177 -24.61 -6.17 2.54
N LYS A 178 -25.35 -5.07 2.44
CA LYS A 178 -26.54 -4.98 1.56
C LYS A 178 -26.20 -5.17 0.09
N LEU A 179 -25.02 -4.72 -0.33
CA LEU A 179 -24.54 -4.81 -1.70
C LEU A 179 -23.68 -6.05 -1.97
N ARG A 180 -23.47 -6.89 -0.95
CA ARG A 180 -22.58 -8.07 -0.99
C ARG A 180 -21.15 -7.72 -1.41
N ILE A 181 -20.66 -6.57 -0.97
CA ILE A 181 -19.26 -6.17 -1.13
C ILE A 181 -18.49 -6.74 0.06
N PRO A 182 -17.45 -7.57 -0.15
CA PRO A 182 -16.64 -8.11 0.94
C PRO A 182 -15.92 -7.02 1.72
N VAL A 183 -15.90 -7.19 3.04
CA VAL A 183 -15.30 -6.26 4.00
C VAL A 183 -14.10 -6.90 4.68
N PHE A 184 -12.94 -6.27 4.52
CA PHE A 184 -11.70 -6.56 5.22
C PHE A 184 -11.54 -5.54 6.34
N GLY A 185 -11.41 -5.98 7.60
CA GLY A 185 -11.45 -5.06 8.74
C GLY A 185 -10.37 -5.30 9.77
N ILE A 186 -9.71 -4.23 10.19
CA ILE A 186 -8.84 -4.25 11.38
C ILE A 186 -9.75 -4.17 12.62
N VAL A 187 -9.77 -5.23 13.41
CA VAL A 187 -10.67 -5.38 14.55
C VAL A 187 -9.86 -5.44 15.84
N ASP A 188 -10.05 -4.46 16.72
CA ASP A 188 -9.54 -4.51 18.09
C ASP A 188 -10.53 -5.31 18.98
N THR A 189 -10.07 -5.67 20.16
CA THR A 189 -10.77 -6.34 21.26
C THR A 189 -12.17 -5.82 21.60
N ASN A 190 -12.52 -4.57 21.25
CA ASN A 190 -13.83 -3.97 21.49
C ASN A 190 -14.82 -4.09 20.31
N GLY A 191 -14.34 -4.55 19.14
CA GLY A 191 -15.10 -4.72 17.91
C GLY A 191 -15.84 -6.06 17.86
N ASP A 192 -16.84 -6.18 16.99
CA ASP A 192 -17.49 -7.47 16.70
C ASP A 192 -16.79 -8.09 15.47
N PRO A 193 -16.17 -9.27 15.59
CA PRO A 193 -15.55 -9.94 14.45
C PRO A 193 -16.59 -10.33 13.38
N ASP A 194 -17.87 -10.54 13.75
CA ASP A 194 -18.92 -10.93 12.80
C ASP A 194 -19.37 -9.78 11.87
N ASP A 195 -18.96 -8.54 12.17
CA ASP A 195 -19.30 -7.39 11.33
C ASP A 195 -18.54 -7.41 10.00
N VAL A 196 -17.36 -8.05 9.96
CA VAL A 196 -16.46 -8.08 8.80
C VAL A 196 -16.34 -9.51 8.24
N ASP A 197 -16.09 -9.62 6.94
CA ASP A 197 -15.98 -10.93 6.28
C ASP A 197 -14.56 -11.51 6.45
N HIS A 198 -13.54 -10.64 6.41
CA HIS A 198 -12.15 -10.99 6.70
C HIS A 198 -11.67 -10.18 7.91
N VAL A 199 -11.60 -10.87 9.06
CA VAL A 199 -11.19 -10.30 10.34
C VAL A 199 -9.67 -10.21 10.39
N ILE A 200 -9.13 -9.04 10.69
CA ILE A 200 -7.71 -8.83 10.93
C ILE A 200 -7.56 -8.33 12.38
N PRO A 201 -7.31 -9.22 13.35
CA PRO A 201 -7.17 -8.82 14.75
C PRO A 201 -5.96 -7.91 14.92
N GLY A 202 -6.14 -6.71 15.46
CA GLY A 202 -5.03 -5.79 15.67
C GLY A 202 -5.43 -4.46 16.28
N ASN A 203 -4.42 -3.73 16.76
CA ASN A 203 -4.59 -2.40 17.34
C ASN A 203 -5.03 -1.36 16.29
N ASP A 204 -6.16 -0.72 16.52
CA ASP A 204 -6.77 0.28 15.64
C ASP A 204 -6.63 1.73 16.16
N ASP A 205 -5.90 1.93 17.26
CA ASP A 205 -5.68 3.24 17.90
C ASP A 205 -4.25 3.75 17.67
N ALA A 206 -3.27 2.87 17.46
CA ALA A 206 -1.89 3.25 17.18
C ALA A 206 -1.63 3.45 15.68
N VAL A 207 -1.11 4.63 15.31
CA VAL A 207 -0.77 4.98 13.91
C VAL A 207 0.20 3.98 13.29
N ARG A 208 1.22 3.54 14.04
CA ARG A 208 2.22 2.57 13.56
C ARG A 208 1.60 1.20 13.24
N SER A 209 0.72 0.72 14.11
CA SER A 209 -0.02 -0.53 13.90
C SER A 209 -0.87 -0.46 12.63
N ILE A 210 -1.70 0.59 12.51
CA ILE A 210 -2.57 0.80 11.34
C ILE A 210 -1.73 0.90 10.07
N LYS A 211 -0.57 1.57 10.10
CA LYS A 211 0.33 1.68 8.96
C LYS A 211 0.88 0.34 8.49
N VAL A 212 1.32 -0.52 9.41
CA VAL A 212 1.79 -1.85 9.03
C VAL A 212 0.64 -2.70 8.47
N LEU A 213 -0.50 -2.74 9.13
CA LEU A 213 -1.63 -3.56 8.69
C LEU A 213 -2.20 -3.10 7.34
N LEU A 214 -2.49 -1.80 7.17
CA LEU A 214 -2.97 -1.27 5.90
C LEU A 214 -1.92 -1.36 4.80
N GLY A 215 -0.64 -1.14 5.13
CA GLY A 215 0.46 -1.24 4.18
C GLY A 215 0.63 -2.64 3.63
N VAL A 216 0.48 -3.67 4.48
CA VAL A 216 0.47 -5.08 4.06
C VAL A 216 -0.70 -5.37 3.11
N LEU A 217 -1.91 -4.92 3.43
CA LEU A 217 -3.07 -5.12 2.54
C LEU A 217 -2.92 -4.35 1.22
N ALA A 218 -2.36 -3.14 1.27
CA ALA A 218 -2.07 -2.35 0.08
C ALA A 218 -0.98 -2.99 -0.78
N ASN A 219 -0.01 -3.68 -0.18
CA ASN A 219 0.98 -4.47 -0.93
C ASN A 219 0.34 -5.58 -1.75
N ALA A 220 -0.71 -6.26 -1.26
CA ALA A 220 -1.43 -7.26 -2.06
C ALA A 220 -2.02 -6.66 -3.34
N ILE A 221 -2.53 -5.43 -3.25
CA ILE A 221 -3.06 -4.68 -4.41
C ILE A 221 -1.90 -4.30 -5.33
N CYS A 222 -0.80 -3.76 -4.78
CA CYS A 222 0.38 -3.37 -5.54
C CYS A 222 1.03 -4.56 -6.27
N GLU A 223 1.13 -5.71 -5.61
CA GLU A 223 1.69 -6.94 -6.19
C GLU A 223 0.87 -7.38 -7.41
N ALA A 224 -0.46 -7.35 -7.31
CA ALA A 224 -1.34 -7.72 -8.42
C ALA A 224 -1.35 -6.69 -9.57
N THR A 225 -0.95 -5.45 -9.30
CA THR A 225 -0.95 -4.34 -10.27
C THR A 225 0.45 -3.90 -10.70
N ASN A 226 1.49 -4.62 -10.29
CA ASN A 226 2.90 -4.33 -10.52
C ASN A 226 3.33 -2.92 -10.08
N LEU A 227 2.81 -2.44 -8.95
CA LEU A 227 3.20 -1.17 -8.32
C LEU A 227 4.28 -1.39 -7.25
N GLU A 228 4.88 -0.29 -6.79
CA GLU A 228 5.91 -0.33 -5.74
C GLU A 228 5.37 -0.91 -4.43
N MET A 229 6.06 -1.94 -3.93
CA MET A 229 5.77 -2.59 -2.66
C MET A 229 6.69 -2.06 -1.57
N VAL A 230 6.15 -1.96 -0.36
CA VAL A 230 6.92 -1.64 0.85
C VAL A 230 7.24 -2.94 1.55
N ASP A 231 8.50 -3.15 1.91
CA ASP A 231 8.90 -4.39 2.55
C ASP A 231 8.61 -4.37 4.06
N TYR A 232 7.88 -5.38 4.55
CA TYR A 232 7.58 -5.58 5.97
C TYR A 232 8.19 -6.88 6.51
N LEU A 233 9.19 -7.41 5.82
CA LEU A 233 9.94 -8.59 6.22
C LEU A 233 11.30 -8.18 6.78
N THR A 234 11.71 -8.82 7.88
CA THR A 234 13.09 -8.69 8.37
C THR A 234 14.04 -9.47 7.46
N GLU A 235 15.33 -9.13 7.48
CA GLU A 235 16.35 -9.86 6.72
C GLU A 235 16.38 -11.36 7.07
N ASP A 236 16.13 -11.70 8.34
CA ASP A 236 16.04 -13.08 8.81
C ASP A 236 14.84 -13.82 8.24
N ASP A 237 13.70 -13.16 8.08
CA ASP A 237 12.50 -13.78 7.50
C ASP A 237 12.64 -13.94 5.98
N LYS A 238 13.27 -12.98 5.30
CA LYS A 238 13.65 -13.14 3.88
C LYS A 238 14.58 -14.33 3.68
N ASN A 239 15.56 -14.51 4.57
CA ASN A 239 16.46 -15.65 4.52
C ASN A 239 15.76 -16.99 4.77
N LYS A 240 14.71 -17.03 5.60
CA LYS A 240 13.87 -18.22 5.79
C LYS A 240 13.00 -18.51 4.58
N ILE A 241 12.40 -17.48 3.98
CA ILE A 241 11.60 -17.60 2.75
C ILE A 241 12.48 -18.15 1.63
N ASN A 242 13.66 -17.56 1.39
CA ASN A 242 14.61 -18.02 0.37
C ASN A 242 15.06 -19.47 0.59
N LYS A 243 15.28 -19.88 1.85
CA LYS A 243 15.62 -21.27 2.18
C LYS A 243 14.46 -22.22 1.93
N ASN A 244 13.23 -21.83 2.29
CA ASN A 244 12.06 -22.64 2.06
C ASN A 244 11.74 -22.77 0.57
N GLU A 245 11.85 -21.69 -0.21
CA GLU A 245 11.70 -21.70 -1.66
C GLU A 245 12.75 -22.60 -2.32
N SER A 246 14.03 -22.51 -1.90
CA SER A 246 15.08 -23.40 -2.38
C SER A 246 14.83 -24.87 -2.02
N MET A 247 14.21 -25.13 -0.87
CA MET A 247 13.91 -26.49 -0.40
C MET A 247 12.69 -27.05 -1.14
N GLU A 248 11.68 -26.22 -1.43
CA GLU A 248 10.52 -26.59 -2.26
C GLU A 248 10.89 -26.82 -3.72
N GLU A 249 11.83 -26.05 -4.28
CA GLU A 249 12.40 -26.31 -5.61
C GLU A 249 13.17 -27.63 -5.65
N LEU A 250 14.00 -27.91 -4.64
CA LEU A 250 14.70 -29.20 -4.51
C LEU A 250 13.74 -30.39 -4.36
N ILE A 251 12.66 -30.25 -3.59
CA ILE A 251 11.63 -31.29 -3.43
C ILE A 251 10.85 -31.51 -4.74
N LYS A 252 10.56 -30.44 -5.50
CA LYS A 252 9.94 -30.56 -6.83
C LYS A 252 10.88 -31.25 -7.83
N GLU A 253 12.17 -30.92 -7.83
CA GLU A 253 13.16 -31.60 -8.67
C GLU A 253 13.33 -33.08 -8.29
N GLU A 254 13.32 -33.41 -6.99
CA GLU A 254 13.36 -34.80 -6.52
C GLU A 254 12.11 -35.58 -6.93
N HIS A 255 10.90 -35.02 -6.78
CA HIS A 255 9.66 -35.68 -7.21
C HIS A 255 9.58 -35.86 -8.74
N ILE A 256 10.03 -34.90 -9.53
CA ILE A 256 10.16 -35.05 -10.99
C ILE A 256 11.16 -36.17 -11.32
N SER A 257 12.26 -36.28 -10.56
CA SER A 257 13.25 -37.35 -10.75
C SER A 257 12.76 -38.75 -10.34
N GLU A 258 11.85 -38.84 -9.37
CA GLU A 258 11.22 -40.09 -8.93
C GLU A 258 10.10 -40.55 -9.88
N GLU A 259 9.31 -39.63 -10.44
CA GLU A 259 8.31 -39.95 -11.47
C GLU A 259 8.97 -40.47 -12.76
N VAL A 260 10.07 -39.85 -13.19
CA VAL A 260 10.86 -40.30 -14.35
C VAL A 260 11.54 -41.65 -14.11
N LYS A 261 11.79 -42.04 -12.86
CA LYS A 261 12.28 -43.39 -12.50
C LYS A 261 11.18 -44.44 -12.48
N LYS A 262 9.95 -44.09 -12.05
CA LYS A 262 8.80 -45.01 -12.06
C LYS A 262 8.31 -45.35 -13.47
N GLU A 263 8.41 -44.43 -14.44
CA GLU A 263 8.08 -44.76 -15.84
C GLU A 263 9.10 -45.73 -16.49
N LYS A 264 10.35 -45.76 -16.03
CA LYS A 264 11.40 -46.63 -16.60
C LYS A 264 11.40 -48.07 -16.07
N ASP A 265 10.68 -48.37 -14.98
CA ASP A 265 10.60 -49.71 -14.39
C ASP A 265 9.37 -50.53 -14.87
N SER A 266 8.54 -50.01 -15.79
CA SER A 266 7.33 -50.69 -16.25
C SER A 266 7.41 -51.44 -17.59
N ASP A 267 8.50 -51.30 -18.35
CA ASP A 267 8.64 -51.93 -19.67
C ASP A 267 9.81 -52.93 -19.75
N VAL A 268 9.72 -54.06 -19.03
CA VAL A 268 10.40 -55.30 -19.44
C VAL A 268 9.58 -56.52 -19.04
N TYR A 269 8.76 -57.05 -19.95
CA TYR A 269 8.64 -58.51 -20.15
C TYR A 269 8.28 -58.84 -21.61
N THR A 270 8.96 -59.87 -22.08
CA THR A 270 9.21 -60.30 -23.45
C THR A 270 8.04 -61.00 -24.15
N VAL A 271 7.86 -60.74 -25.45
CA VAL A 271 7.45 -61.78 -26.42
C VAL A 271 8.32 -61.64 -27.68
N THR A 272 8.97 -62.75 -28.00
CA THR A 272 9.84 -63.00 -29.16
C THR A 272 9.06 -63.19 -30.46
N ASP A 273 9.68 -62.73 -31.55
CA ASP A 273 9.61 -63.17 -32.95
C ASP A 273 8.25 -63.26 -33.65
N PHE A 274 8.01 -62.38 -34.64
CA PHE A 274 7.59 -62.79 -36.00
C PHE A 274 7.88 -61.67 -37.03
N VAL A 275 8.10 -62.11 -38.26
CA VAL A 275 8.79 -61.49 -39.40
C VAL A 275 8.01 -60.35 -40.13
N ASP A 276 8.81 -59.51 -40.81
CA ASP A 276 8.62 -58.89 -42.14
C ASP A 276 8.00 -57.47 -42.36
N GLU A 277 8.73 -56.80 -43.26
CA GLU A 277 8.39 -55.76 -44.26
C GLU A 277 8.18 -54.27 -43.90
N ASP A 278 9.12 -53.48 -44.44
CA ASP A 278 8.96 -52.25 -45.23
C ASP A 278 8.07 -51.10 -44.71
N THR A 279 8.69 -49.94 -44.42
CA THR A 279 8.71 -48.81 -45.38
C THR A 279 9.35 -47.54 -44.78
N ASP A 280 10.33 -47.03 -45.52
CA ASP A 280 10.73 -45.64 -45.74
C ASP A 280 9.85 -44.50 -45.17
N LYS A 281 10.45 -43.62 -44.35
CA LYS A 281 10.80 -42.21 -44.71
C LYS A 281 11.32 -41.37 -43.52
N LYS A 282 12.59 -40.94 -43.66
CA LYS A 282 13.06 -39.53 -43.67
C LYS A 282 12.52 -38.61 -42.53
N ILE A 283 13.35 -38.11 -41.59
CA ILE A 283 14.34 -37.03 -41.76
C ILE A 283 15.29 -36.91 -40.52
N ALA A 284 16.59 -36.76 -40.82
CA ALA A 284 17.74 -36.16 -40.09
C ALA A 284 17.53 -35.70 -38.62
N LYS A 285 18.27 -36.13 -37.58
CA LYS A 285 19.74 -36.12 -37.30
C LYS A 285 20.47 -34.80 -37.61
N LYS A 286 20.83 -34.03 -36.57
CA LYS A 286 22.21 -33.77 -36.09
C LYS A 286 22.20 -32.63 -35.07
N GLU A 287 22.52 -32.88 -33.80
CA GLU A 287 23.87 -32.98 -33.21
C GLU A 287 24.49 -31.61 -32.88
N ALA A 288 24.72 -31.40 -31.57
CA ALA A 288 25.80 -30.59 -30.96
C ALA A 288 27.19 -31.08 -31.47
N PRO A 289 28.40 -30.55 -31.10
CA PRO A 289 28.75 -29.93 -29.80
C PRO A 289 29.95 -28.92 -29.75
N LYS A 290 30.22 -28.42 -28.53
CA LYS A 290 31.52 -28.09 -27.85
C LYS A 290 32.63 -27.28 -28.55
N GLU A 291 33.12 -26.23 -27.85
CA GLU A 291 34.51 -26.04 -27.33
C GLU A 291 34.66 -24.62 -26.71
N GLU A 292 34.94 -24.50 -25.41
CA GLU A 292 36.25 -24.21 -24.77
C GLU A 292 36.72 -22.72 -24.74
N ILE A 293 36.53 -22.14 -23.54
CA ILE A 293 37.44 -21.32 -22.69
C ILE A 293 38.57 -20.53 -23.38
N LYS A 294 38.56 -19.20 -23.20
CA LYS A 294 39.77 -18.40 -22.89
C LYS A 294 39.49 -17.32 -21.85
N VAL A 295 40.37 -17.31 -20.84
CA VAL A 295 40.49 -16.39 -19.70
C VAL A 295 41.11 -15.07 -20.14
N VAL A 296 40.55 -13.93 -19.69
CA VAL A 296 41.30 -12.71 -19.34
C VAL A 296 40.60 -12.02 -18.17
N GLU A 297 41.30 -11.91 -17.05
CA GLU A 297 40.94 -11.19 -15.83
C GLU A 297 41.65 -9.81 -15.80
N LYS A 298 41.09 -8.87 -15.02
CA LYS A 298 41.65 -7.56 -14.56
C LYS A 298 41.66 -6.42 -15.59
N ASP A 299 41.25 -5.17 -15.33
CA ASP A 299 41.13 -4.35 -14.12
C ASP A 299 40.02 -3.29 -14.31
N LYS A 300 39.27 -2.92 -13.25
CA LYS A 300 38.61 -1.61 -13.09
C LYS A 300 38.01 -1.46 -11.69
N LYS A 301 38.87 -1.19 -10.73
CA LYS A 301 38.53 -0.68 -9.39
C LYS A 301 39.55 0.42 -9.08
N GLU A 302 39.31 1.63 -9.58
CA GLU A 302 39.93 2.89 -9.14
C GLU A 302 39.51 4.02 -10.09
N GLU A 303 38.26 4.52 -10.01
CA GLU A 303 37.89 5.81 -10.63
C GLU A 303 36.50 6.33 -10.20
N ILE A 304 36.17 6.36 -8.90
CA ILE A 304 34.99 7.13 -8.41
C ILE A 304 35.30 7.86 -7.09
N LYS A 305 36.56 8.28 -6.88
CA LYS A 305 36.95 9.12 -5.73
C LYS A 305 37.39 10.54 -6.09
N GLU A 306 37.29 10.95 -7.36
CA GLU A 306 37.78 12.26 -7.82
C GLU A 306 36.76 13.20 -8.48
N THR A 307 35.46 12.88 -8.49
CA THR A 307 34.41 13.85 -8.92
C THR A 307 33.83 14.67 -7.77
N LYS A 308 34.65 14.93 -6.74
CA LYS A 308 34.46 15.97 -5.71
C LYS A 308 35.61 16.99 -5.80
N LYS A 309 35.76 17.64 -6.94
CA LYS A 309 36.46 18.91 -7.13
C LYS A 309 36.21 19.36 -8.57
N GLU A 310 35.90 20.64 -8.73
CA GLU A 310 35.76 21.33 -10.02
C GLU A 310 34.45 21.16 -10.79
N ILE A 311 33.38 21.77 -10.26
CA ILE A 311 32.62 22.73 -11.07
C ILE A 311 32.62 24.05 -10.31
N LYS A 312 33.35 25.02 -10.87
CA LYS A 312 33.50 26.38 -10.37
C LYS A 312 32.22 27.18 -10.62
N LYS A 313 31.77 27.86 -9.57
CA LYS A 313 31.19 29.22 -9.53
C LYS A 313 30.59 29.74 -10.85
N GLU A 314 29.29 29.58 -11.02
CA GLU A 314 28.46 30.57 -11.73
C GLU A 314 27.83 31.50 -10.68
N GLU A 315 28.30 32.74 -10.64
CA GLU A 315 27.69 33.82 -9.87
C GLU A 315 26.39 34.26 -10.56
N VAL A 316 25.26 33.70 -10.13
CA VAL A 316 23.95 34.30 -10.39
C VAL A 316 23.77 35.44 -9.39
N LYS A 317 23.91 36.68 -9.85
CA LYS A 317 23.52 37.88 -9.09
C LYS A 317 22.02 37.83 -8.81
N GLU A 318 21.64 37.27 -7.66
CA GLU A 318 20.26 37.33 -7.18
C GLU A 318 19.85 38.80 -6.94
N ASN A 319 18.84 39.28 -7.66
CA ASN A 319 18.20 40.57 -7.35
C ASN A 319 17.44 40.45 -6.03
N LEU A 320 18.10 40.86 -4.94
CA LEU A 320 17.54 40.82 -3.58
C LEU A 320 16.30 41.72 -3.41
N SER A 321 16.09 42.72 -4.27
CA SER A 321 15.00 43.71 -4.18
C SER A 321 13.59 43.10 -4.26
N ASP A 322 13.45 42.00 -5.01
CA ASP A 322 12.14 41.45 -5.36
C ASP A 322 11.67 40.39 -4.34
N LYS A 323 12.57 39.95 -3.46
CA LYS A 323 12.29 38.93 -2.44
C LYS A 323 11.38 39.47 -1.32
N THR A 324 10.58 38.57 -0.76
CA THR A 324 9.67 38.90 0.36
C THR A 324 10.45 39.08 1.67
N LEU A 325 9.87 39.73 2.68
CA LEU A 325 10.52 39.92 3.99
C LEU A 325 10.89 38.57 4.65
N VAL A 326 10.10 37.52 4.41
CA VAL A 326 10.31 36.18 4.95
C VAL A 326 11.53 35.53 4.30
N GLU A 327 11.64 35.62 2.98
CA GLU A 327 12.80 35.13 2.22
C GLU A 327 14.09 35.87 2.61
N LEU A 328 14.04 37.19 2.79
CA LEU A 328 15.18 37.98 3.23
C LEU A 328 15.64 37.59 4.65
N LYS A 329 14.71 37.26 5.56
CA LYS A 329 15.06 36.74 6.89
C LYS A 329 15.65 35.33 6.84
N ALA A 330 15.19 34.48 5.93
CA ALA A 330 15.77 33.15 5.73
C ALA A 330 17.21 33.24 5.21
N ILE A 331 17.47 34.09 4.22
CA ILE A 331 18.82 34.34 3.69
C ILE A 331 19.73 34.94 4.76
N ALA A 332 19.23 35.89 5.57
CA ALA A 332 20.01 36.46 6.67
C ALA A 332 20.35 35.42 7.76
N LYS A 333 19.46 34.45 7.99
CA LYS A 333 19.69 33.31 8.89
C LYS A 333 20.75 32.35 8.33
N GLU A 334 20.70 32.03 7.04
CA GLU A 334 21.71 31.19 6.36
C GLU A 334 23.09 31.84 6.38
N ARG A 335 23.17 33.16 6.23
CA ARG A 335 24.43 33.94 6.36
C ARG A 335 24.87 34.19 7.80
N GLY A 336 24.11 33.75 8.79
CA GLY A 336 24.48 33.85 10.21
C GLY A 336 24.51 35.27 10.79
N LEU A 337 23.79 36.23 10.18
CA LEU A 337 23.75 37.61 10.66
C LEU A 337 23.01 37.68 12.01
N LYS A 338 23.56 38.38 13.01
CA LYS A 338 22.89 38.56 14.31
C LYS A 338 21.94 39.77 14.26
N GLY A 339 20.75 39.64 14.84
CA GLY A 339 19.76 40.73 14.92
C GLY A 339 18.80 40.86 13.72
N TYR A 340 18.83 39.94 12.76
CA TYR A 340 17.97 39.95 11.56
C TYR A 340 16.45 39.84 11.83
N SER A 341 16.05 39.33 13.00
CA SER A 341 14.65 39.06 13.33
C SER A 341 13.81 40.33 13.54
N SER A 342 14.42 41.41 14.04
CA SER A 342 13.77 42.69 14.33
C SER A 342 13.88 43.73 13.20
N LEU A 343 14.65 43.45 12.15
CA LEU A 343 14.90 44.38 11.06
C LEU A 343 13.75 44.45 10.03
N ARG A 344 13.55 45.65 9.49
CA ARG A 344 12.60 45.92 8.40
C ARG A 344 13.21 45.52 7.05
N LYS A 345 12.38 45.42 6.00
CA LYS A 345 12.78 44.96 4.67
C LYS A 345 13.96 45.76 4.12
N ASP A 346 13.93 47.08 4.26
CA ASP A 346 14.95 47.99 3.72
C ASP A 346 16.31 47.83 4.41
N ASP A 347 16.32 47.55 5.72
CA ASP A 347 17.54 47.34 6.48
C ASP A 347 18.15 45.96 6.19
N LEU A 348 17.31 44.93 6.01
CA LEU A 348 17.74 43.60 5.58
C LEU A 348 18.32 43.63 4.16
N LEU A 349 17.74 44.42 3.25
CA LEU A 349 18.27 44.61 1.90
C LEU A 349 19.66 45.27 1.91
N LYS A 350 19.89 46.23 2.83
CA LYS A 350 21.22 46.86 2.99
C LYS A 350 22.26 45.92 3.61
N LEU A 351 21.84 45.01 4.47
CA LEU A 351 22.72 44.02 5.12
C LEU A 351 23.05 42.82 4.21
N LEU A 352 22.22 42.55 3.21
CA LEU A 352 22.37 41.40 2.31
C LEU A 352 22.93 41.74 0.92
N LYS A 353 22.89 43.02 0.51
CA LYS A 353 23.73 43.57 -0.55
C LYS A 353 25.18 43.58 -0.10
#